data_AF-A0A3D9SZR0-F1
#
_entry.id   AF-A0A3D9SZR0-F1
#
_cell.length_a   1.000
_cell.length_b   1.000
_cell.length_c   1.000
_cell.angle_alpha   90.00
_cell.angle_beta   90.00
_cell.angle_gamma   90.00
#
_symmetry.space_group_name_H-M   'P 1'
#
loop_
_entity.id
_entity.type
_entity.pdbx_description
1 polymer ?
#
loop_
_entity_poly.entity_id
_entity_poly.type
_entity_poly.pdbx_seq_one_letter_code
_entity_poly.pdbx_strand_id
1 'polypeptide(L)'
;MIGRIDEVVVDCADPGPLARFWAGVLGGDPVDRDADWSYVDTAGGLRIAFQRVPEPKLTKNRLHLDIAVDDIGPARERLLSAGATARGEVVVDDQGAFQVMRDPEGNEFCLVH
;
A
#
# COMPACT_ATOMS: atom_id res chain seq x y z
N MET A 1 11.05 4.49 27.12
CA MET A 1 10.46 3.99 25.85
C MET A 1 9.00 3.67 26.14
N ILE A 2 8.06 4.14 25.30
CA ILE A 2 6.61 3.93 25.51
C ILE A 2 6.06 2.79 24.63
N GLY A 3 6.59 2.59 23.42
CA GLY A 3 6.14 1.51 22.54
C GLY A 3 6.86 1.47 21.19
N ARG A 4 6.36 0.60 20.29
CA ARG A 4 6.74 0.47 18.87
C ARG A 4 5.49 0.61 18.00
N ILE A 5 5.66 0.87 16.71
CA ILE A 5 4.56 0.79 15.75
C ILE A 5 4.17 -0.69 15.58
N ASP A 6 2.87 -0.98 15.64
CA ASP A 6 2.33 -2.33 15.46
C ASP A 6 1.70 -2.51 14.07
N GLU A 7 0.89 -1.53 13.65
CA GLU A 7 0.25 -1.53 12.34
C GLU A 7 0.04 -0.12 11.77
N VAL A 8 -0.04 -0.03 10.45
CA VAL A 8 -0.58 1.13 9.72
C VAL A 8 -1.96 0.75 9.18
N VAL A 9 -2.97 1.56 9.45
CA VAL A 9 -4.36 1.31 9.03
C VAL A 9 -4.74 2.27 7.91
N VAL A 10 -5.35 1.74 6.85
CA VAL A 10 -5.86 2.50 5.71
C VAL A 10 -7.38 2.30 5.62
N ASP A 11 -8.11 3.40 5.62
CA ASP A 11 -9.55 3.39 5.40
C ASP A 11 -9.87 2.98 3.95
N CYS A 12 -10.85 2.09 3.78
CA CYS A 12 -11.21 1.56 2.47
C CYS A 12 -12.71 1.19 2.38
N ALA A 13 -13.17 0.95 1.16
CA ALA A 13 -14.48 0.43 0.86
C ALA A 13 -14.55 -1.10 1.00
N ASP A 14 -13.50 -1.86 0.63
CA ASP A 14 -13.49 -3.32 0.69
C ASP A 14 -12.15 -3.90 1.22
N PRO A 15 -12.04 -4.21 2.54
CA PRO A 15 -10.80 -4.62 3.17
C PRO A 15 -10.13 -5.86 2.58
N GLY A 16 -10.92 -6.91 2.31
CA GLY A 16 -10.38 -8.21 1.91
C GLY A 16 -9.62 -8.16 0.59
N PRO A 17 -10.22 -7.67 -0.52
CA PRO A 17 -9.52 -7.54 -1.78
C PRO A 17 -8.28 -6.65 -1.68
N LEU A 18 -8.33 -5.60 -0.86
CA LEU A 18 -7.21 -4.70 -0.67
C LEU A 18 -6.05 -5.38 0.08
N ALA A 19 -6.35 -6.14 1.14
CA ALA A 19 -5.36 -6.96 1.84
C ALA A 19 -4.68 -7.97 0.90
N ARG A 20 -5.43 -8.62 0.01
CA ARG A 20 -4.87 -9.55 -0.98
C ARG A 20 -3.98 -8.86 -2.01
N PHE A 21 -4.38 -7.68 -2.48
CA PHE A 21 -3.53 -6.85 -3.35
C PHE A 21 -2.21 -6.53 -2.63
N TRP A 22 -2.29 -6.01 -1.40
CA TRP A 22 -1.12 -5.57 -0.63
C TRP A 22 -0.22 -6.73 -0.18
N ALA A 23 -0.75 -7.93 0.04
CA ALA A 23 0.05 -9.13 0.25
C ALA A 23 0.91 -9.47 -0.98
N GLY A 24 0.41 -9.22 -2.19
CA GLY A 24 1.19 -9.33 -3.42
C GLY A 24 2.29 -8.26 -3.56
N VAL A 25 2.11 -7.09 -2.93
CA VAL A 25 3.09 -5.98 -2.95
C VAL A 25 4.22 -6.22 -1.94
N LEU A 26 3.87 -6.59 -0.72
CA LEU A 26 4.80 -6.63 0.43
C LEU A 26 5.33 -8.05 0.73
N GLY A 27 4.68 -9.06 0.17
CA GLY A 27 4.79 -10.42 0.67
C GLY A 27 4.09 -10.59 2.03
N GLY A 28 3.89 -11.84 2.41
CA GLY A 28 3.14 -12.22 3.62
C GLY A 28 1.73 -12.71 3.32
N ASP A 29 0.99 -13.01 4.38
CA ASP A 29 -0.33 -13.62 4.29
C ASP A 29 -1.44 -12.57 4.51
N PRO A 30 -2.43 -12.48 3.60
CA PRO A 30 -3.61 -11.69 3.85
C PRO A 30 -4.52 -12.41 4.86
N VAL A 31 -4.97 -11.68 5.88
CA VAL A 31 -5.85 -12.19 6.93
C VAL A 31 -7.12 -11.35 6.97
N ASP A 32 -8.26 -12.01 6.79
CA ASP A 32 -9.58 -11.43 7.03
C ASP A 32 -9.94 -11.66 8.50
N ARG A 33 -9.92 -10.59 9.31
CA ARG A 33 -10.28 -10.66 10.73
C ARG A 33 -11.80 -10.77 10.88
N ASP A 34 -12.51 -9.93 10.14
CA ASP A 34 -13.97 -9.92 10.00
C ASP A 34 -14.35 -9.16 8.71
N ALA A 35 -15.64 -8.85 8.52
CA ALA A 35 -16.14 -8.20 7.32
C ALA A 35 -15.67 -6.74 7.16
N ASP A 36 -15.27 -6.10 8.26
CA ASP A 36 -14.92 -4.68 8.31
C ASP A 36 -13.40 -4.48 8.49
N TRP A 37 -12.63 -5.56 8.63
CA TRP A 37 -11.20 -5.48 8.90
C TRP A 37 -10.41 -6.64 8.28
N SER A 38 -9.43 -6.29 7.45
CA SER A 38 -8.44 -7.23 6.91
C SER A 38 -7.04 -6.64 7.00
N TYR A 39 -6.00 -7.46 7.06
CA TYR A 39 -4.62 -6.99 7.13
C TYR A 39 -3.64 -7.94 6.45
N VAL A 40 -2.41 -7.47 6.21
CA VAL A 40 -1.29 -8.29 5.74
C VAL A 40 -0.34 -8.54 6.89
N ASP A 41 -0.09 -9.82 7.21
CA ASP A 41 0.94 -10.20 8.17
C ASP A 41 2.28 -10.29 7.44
N THR A 42 3.05 -9.19 7.47
CA THR A 42 4.33 -9.11 6.75
C THR A 42 5.43 -9.82 7.52
N ALA A 43 6.44 -10.34 6.79
CA ALA A 43 7.60 -10.99 7.42
C ALA A 43 8.41 -10.04 8.34
N GLY A 44 8.28 -8.72 8.15
CA GLY A 44 8.95 -7.69 8.95
C GLY A 44 8.25 -7.34 10.26
N GLY A 45 7.08 -7.93 10.54
CA GLY A 45 6.32 -7.75 11.78
C GLY A 45 5.49 -6.47 11.87
N LEU A 46 5.66 -5.51 10.95
CA LEU A 46 4.74 -4.39 10.80
C LEU A 46 3.56 -4.82 9.92
N ARG A 47 2.33 -4.64 10.42
CA ARG A 47 1.13 -4.91 9.62
C ARG A 47 0.68 -3.70 8.83
N ILE A 48 0.12 -3.96 7.66
CA ILE A 48 -0.75 -2.99 6.99
C ILE A 48 -2.17 -3.54 7.05
N ALA A 49 -3.07 -2.76 7.63
CA ALA A 49 -4.47 -3.10 7.82
C ALA A 49 -5.38 -2.20 7.00
N PHE A 50 -6.57 -2.71 6.72
CA PHE A 50 -7.59 -2.08 5.91
C PHE A 50 -8.89 -2.10 6.71
N GLN A 51 -9.41 -0.90 6.99
CA GLN A 51 -10.62 -0.72 7.78
C GLN A 51 -11.75 -0.27 6.86
N ARG A 52 -12.88 -0.98 6.90
CA ARG A 52 -14.08 -0.56 6.18
C ARG A 52 -14.63 0.72 6.78
N VAL A 53 -14.80 1.74 5.94
CA VAL A 53 -15.53 2.97 6.29
C VAL A 53 -16.63 3.23 5.25
N PRO A 54 -17.76 3.83 5.64
CA PRO A 54 -18.84 4.14 4.69
C PRO A 54 -18.52 5.36 3.81
N GLU A 55 -17.60 6.23 4.21
CA GLU A 55 -17.24 7.43 3.47
C GLU A 55 -16.30 7.12 2.30
N PRO A 56 -16.59 7.61 1.08
CA PRO A 56 -15.65 7.51 -0.02
C PRO A 56 -14.42 8.40 0.22
N LYS A 57 -13.28 8.02 -0.35
CA LYS A 57 -12.07 8.84 -0.35
C LYS A 57 -12.31 10.17 -1.08
N LEU A 58 -12.21 11.28 -0.34
CA LEU A 58 -12.44 12.63 -0.90
C LEU A 58 -11.14 13.39 -1.23
N THR A 59 -10.06 13.12 -0.52
CA THR A 59 -8.79 13.86 -0.67
C THR A 59 -7.59 12.93 -0.70
N LYS A 60 -6.39 13.48 -0.98
CA LYS A 60 -5.14 12.72 -0.94
C LYS A 60 -4.85 12.25 0.49
N ASN A 61 -4.30 11.04 0.63
CA ASN A 61 -3.74 10.58 1.90
C ASN A 61 -2.69 11.58 2.40
N ARG A 62 -2.73 11.86 3.71
CA ARG A 62 -1.79 12.78 4.39
C ARG A 62 -0.57 12.06 4.95
N LEU A 63 -0.50 10.74 4.75
CA LEU A 63 0.61 9.87 5.04
C LEU A 63 1.08 9.24 3.71
N HIS A 64 2.39 8.99 3.61
CA HIS A 64 3.00 8.27 2.49
C HIS A 64 3.53 6.93 2.99
N LEU A 65 3.28 5.88 2.22
CA LEU A 65 3.90 4.57 2.38
C LEU A 65 4.89 4.39 1.24
N ASP A 66 6.16 4.24 1.58
CA ASP A 66 7.24 4.07 0.61
C ASP A 66 7.69 2.62 0.62
N ILE A 67 7.57 1.96 -0.54
CA ILE A 67 7.90 0.56 -0.75
C ILE A 67 9.22 0.50 -1.49
N ALA A 68 10.27 0.06 -0.79
CA ALA A 68 11.58 -0.14 -1.37
C ALA A 68 11.55 -1.30 -2.36
N VAL A 69 12.09 -1.07 -3.56
CA VAL A 69 12.20 -2.07 -4.63
C VAL A 69 13.58 -2.03 -5.27
N ASP A 70 13.99 -3.15 -5.88
CA ASP A 70 15.26 -3.21 -6.61
C ASP A 70 15.23 -2.41 -7.91
N ASP A 71 14.07 -2.30 -8.56
CA ASP A 71 13.88 -1.49 -9.77
C ASP A 71 12.40 -1.06 -9.87
N ILE A 72 12.19 0.25 -10.04
CA ILE A 72 10.86 0.86 -10.13
C ILE A 72 10.11 0.40 -11.38
N GLY A 73 10.78 0.21 -12.52
CA GLY A 73 10.14 -0.10 -13.81
C GLY A 73 9.39 -1.44 -13.78
N PRO A 74 10.09 -2.57 -13.56
CA PRO A 74 9.46 -3.88 -13.46
C PRO A 74 8.47 -4.00 -12.29
N ALA A 75 8.73 -3.36 -11.15
CA ALA A 75 7.80 -3.34 -10.03
C ALA A 75 6.49 -2.61 -10.39
N ARG A 76 6.59 -1.45 -11.05
CA ARG A 76 5.44 -0.70 -11.59
C ARG A 76 4.62 -1.55 -12.55
N GLU A 77 5.24 -2.24 -13.50
CA GLU A 77 4.52 -3.09 -14.47
C GLU A 77 3.73 -4.23 -13.82
N ARG A 78 4.31 -4.87 -12.78
CA ARG A 78 3.60 -5.90 -12.00
C ARG A 78 2.41 -5.32 -11.25
N LEU A 79 2.59 -4.17 -10.62
CA LEU A 79 1.51 -3.48 -9.90
C LEU A 79 0.37 -3.05 -10.83
N LEU A 80 0.69 -2.52 -12.01
CA LEU A 80 -0.30 -2.17 -13.02
C LEU A 80 -1.12 -3.40 -13.44
N SER A 81 -0.45 -4.54 -13.63
CA SER A 81 -1.11 -5.81 -13.95
C SER A 81 -1.99 -6.35 -12.82
N ALA A 82 -1.70 -5.97 -11.57
CA ALA A 82 -2.45 -6.32 -10.37
C ALA A 82 -3.61 -5.33 -10.06
N GLY A 83 -3.86 -4.33 -10.92
CA GLY A 83 -4.96 -3.38 -10.76
C GLY A 83 -4.57 -2.05 -10.09
N ALA A 84 -3.28 -1.82 -9.84
CA ALA A 84 -2.80 -0.49 -9.43
C ALA A 84 -2.82 0.49 -10.60
N THR A 85 -2.70 1.78 -10.30
CA THR A 85 -2.48 2.83 -11.31
C THR A 85 -1.25 3.66 -10.96
N ALA A 86 -0.51 4.10 -11.98
CA ALA A 86 0.60 5.03 -11.79
C ALA A 86 0.10 6.48 -11.83
N ARG A 87 0.68 7.35 -10.99
CA ARG A 87 0.41 8.78 -10.98
C ARG A 87 1.64 9.56 -11.40
N GLY A 88 1.60 10.15 -12.60
CA GLY A 88 2.72 10.88 -13.17
C GLY A 88 3.86 9.96 -13.58
N GLU A 89 4.96 10.57 -13.99
CA GLU A 89 6.20 9.88 -14.36
C GLU A 89 7.07 9.58 -13.14
N VAL A 90 8.08 8.72 -13.33
CA VAL A 90 9.14 8.50 -12.35
C VAL A 90 9.86 9.81 -12.10
N VAL A 91 10.02 10.17 -10.83
CA VAL A 91 10.79 11.35 -10.40
C VAL A 91 12.15 10.88 -9.94
N VAL A 92 13.20 11.56 -10.42
CA VAL A 92 14.59 11.29 -10.06
C VAL A 92 15.23 12.60 -9.63
N ASP A 93 15.87 12.57 -8.46
CA ASP A 93 16.64 13.68 -7.92
C ASP A 93 17.97 13.18 -7.33
N ASP A 94 18.67 14.05 -6.60
CA ASP A 94 19.95 13.72 -5.97
C ASP A 94 19.79 12.87 -4.69
N GLN A 95 18.56 12.62 -4.23
CA GLN A 95 18.25 11.74 -3.10
C GLN A 95 17.76 10.34 -3.52
N GLY A 96 17.40 10.14 -4.79
CA GLY A 96 17.02 8.83 -5.32
C GLY A 96 15.95 8.91 -6.41
N ALA A 97 15.20 7.83 -6.58
CA ALA A 97 14.07 7.78 -7.49
C ALA A 97 12.79 7.33 -6.77
N PHE A 98 11.66 7.90 -7.19
CA PHE A 98 10.35 7.40 -6.76
C PHE A 98 9.30 7.45 -7.87
N GLN A 99 8.32 6.55 -7.77
CA GLN A 99 7.09 6.56 -8.56
C GLN A 99 5.89 6.50 -7.63
N VAL A 100 5.00 7.48 -7.73
CA VAL A 100 3.71 7.43 -7.02
C VAL A 100 2.79 6.44 -7.73
N MET A 101 2.26 5.51 -6.95
CA MET A 101 1.27 4.52 -7.34
C MET A 101 -0.02 4.73 -6.55
N ARG A 102 -1.09 4.11 -7.03
CA ARG A 102 -2.38 4.02 -6.37
C ARG A 102 -2.84 2.58 -6.38
N ASP A 103 -3.26 2.08 -5.24
CA ASP A 103 -3.88 0.76 -5.13
C ASP A 103 -5.25 0.73 -5.85
N PRO A 104 -5.94 -0.43 -5.91
CA PRO A 104 -7.22 -0.56 -6.59
C PRO A 104 -8.33 0.39 -6.08
N GLU A 105 -8.21 0.92 -4.86
CA GLU A 105 -9.16 1.88 -4.28
C GLU A 105 -8.68 3.34 -4.37
N GLY A 106 -7.50 3.57 -4.96
CA GLY A 106 -6.96 4.92 -5.16
C GLY A 106 -6.14 5.46 -3.98
N ASN A 107 -5.78 4.62 -3.00
CA ASN A 107 -4.86 5.02 -1.93
C ASN A 107 -3.44 5.16 -2.48
N GLU A 108 -2.82 6.30 -2.17
CA GLU A 108 -1.49 6.62 -2.67
C GLU A 108 -0.37 5.93 -1.87
N PHE A 109 0.61 5.36 -2.59
CA PHE A 109 1.89 4.86 -2.06
C PHE A 109 3.01 5.12 -3.07
N CYS A 110 4.27 4.99 -2.68
CA CYS A 110 5.42 5.19 -3.56
C CYS A 110 6.21 3.89 -3.72
N LEU A 111 6.70 3.63 -4.93
CA LEU A 111 7.89 2.80 -5.12
C LEU A 111 9.11 3.68 -4.95
N VAL A 112 10.12 3.23 -4.21
CA VAL A 112 11.39 3.96 -4.01
C VAL A 112 12.59 3.05 -4.30
N HIS A 113 13.64 3.64 -4.88
CA HIS A 113 14.94 3.00 -5.14
C HIS A 113 16.08 4.00 -4.97
#